data_AF-A0A0D7KQH7-F1
#
_entry.id   AF-A0A0D7KQH7-F1
#
_cell.length_a   1.000
_cell.length_b   1.000
_cell.length_c   1.000
_cell.angle_alpha   90.00
_cell.angle_beta   90.00
_cell.angle_gamma   90.00
#
_symmetry.space_group_name_H-M   'P 1'
#
loop_
_entity.id
_entity.type
_entity.pdbx_description
1 polymer ?
#
loop_
_entity_poly.entity_id
_entity_poly.type
_entity_poly.pdbx_seq_one_letter_code
_entity_poly.pdbx_strand_id
1 'polypeptide(L)'
;MRKKATATMILLLSIMLIIAGCGSNGNKTQGQENAAKTEKPETEAVSGASKASYTPIDQLKDKYDIIIIGAGGAGMTAALEAKAKGMNPVIFEKMPAAGGNTMKSSSGMNASQTKFQKEQGIQDNNDLFFEQTLKGGHGTNDKEMLRYFVDNSASAIDWLDSIGIRLEQPY
;
A
#
# COMPACT_ATOMS: atom_id res chain seq x y z
N MET A 1 -34.50 47.30 4.61
CA MET A 1 -34.12 47.00 3.20
C MET A 1 -32.59 46.93 2.94
N ARG A 2 -31.71 47.06 3.95
CA ARG A 2 -30.24 47.10 3.75
C ARG A 2 -29.49 45.76 3.76
N LYS A 3 -30.13 44.63 4.09
CA LYS A 3 -29.45 43.30 4.15
C LYS A 3 -29.50 42.50 2.84
N LYS A 4 -30.35 42.89 1.88
CA LYS A 4 -30.43 42.23 0.56
C LYS A 4 -29.45 42.82 -0.45
N ALA A 5 -28.94 44.04 -0.25
CA ALA A 5 -28.02 44.69 -1.17
C ALA A 5 -26.55 44.20 -1.02
N THR A 6 -26.16 43.77 0.17
CA THR A 6 -24.82 43.23 0.43
C THR A 6 -24.64 41.79 -0.07
N ALA A 7 -25.71 41.00 -0.12
CA ALA A 7 -25.66 39.63 -0.64
C ALA A 7 -25.51 39.59 -2.18
N THR A 8 -26.13 40.53 -2.90
CA THR A 8 -26.01 40.61 -4.37
C THR A 8 -24.65 41.13 -4.83
N MET A 9 -23.99 41.96 -4.01
CA MET A 9 -22.67 42.52 -4.33
C MET A 9 -21.53 41.51 -4.15
N ILE A 10 -21.69 40.53 -3.25
CA ILE A 10 -20.71 39.44 -3.03
C ILE A 10 -20.85 38.33 -4.10
N LEU A 11 -22.06 38.10 -4.61
CA LEU A 11 -22.31 37.13 -5.67
C LEU A 11 -21.84 37.61 -7.06
N LEU A 12 -21.78 38.93 -7.29
CA LEU A 12 -21.28 39.50 -8.55
C LEU A 12 -19.74 39.58 -8.62
N LEU A 13 -19.04 39.56 -7.47
CA LEU A 13 -17.57 39.58 -7.44
C LEU A 13 -16.93 38.19 -7.66
N SER A 14 -17.69 37.11 -7.49
CA SER A 14 -17.21 35.72 -7.61
C SER A 14 -17.28 35.15 -9.04
N ILE A 15 -17.94 35.86 -9.98
CA ILE A 15 -18.10 35.41 -11.37
C ILE A 15 -17.02 36.02 -12.31
N MET A 16 -16.27 37.04 -11.88
CA MET A 16 -15.23 37.68 -12.71
C MET A 16 -13.82 37.04 -12.63
N LEU A 17 -13.64 35.94 -11.88
CA LEU A 17 -12.34 35.26 -11.76
C LEU A 17 -12.17 34.01 -12.65
N ILE A 18 -13.11 33.75 -13.57
CA ILE A 18 -13.08 32.56 -14.45
C ILE A 18 -12.73 32.90 -15.92
N ILE A 19 -12.23 34.10 -16.24
CA ILE A 19 -11.90 34.48 -17.64
C ILE A 19 -10.48 35.08 -17.78
N ALA A 20 -9.49 34.50 -17.12
CA ALA A 20 -8.08 34.81 -17.39
C ALA A 20 -7.26 33.52 -17.39
N GLY A 21 -7.34 32.76 -18.49
CA GLY A 21 -6.60 31.52 -18.62
C GLY A 21 -6.70 30.82 -19.97
N CYS A 22 -6.82 31.57 -21.07
CA CYS A 22 -6.58 31.07 -22.43
C CYS A 22 -6.05 32.22 -23.31
N GLY A 23 -4.75 32.17 -23.61
CA GLY A 23 -4.08 33.09 -24.54
C GLY A 23 -3.02 32.31 -25.31
N SER A 24 -3.16 32.30 -26.63
CA SER A 24 -2.39 31.53 -27.62
C SER A 24 -1.34 32.40 -28.33
N ASN A 25 -0.31 31.72 -28.86
CA ASN A 25 0.60 32.05 -29.97
C ASN A 25 1.92 32.84 -29.74
N GLY A 26 3.03 32.28 -30.22
CA GLY A 26 4.07 33.07 -30.92
C GLY A 26 5.57 32.72 -30.84
N ASN A 27 5.98 31.47 -31.15
CA ASN A 27 7.21 31.04 -31.89
C ASN A 27 8.65 31.63 -31.71
N LYS A 28 9.60 30.68 -31.55
CA LYS A 28 11.06 30.59 -31.87
C LYS A 28 12.11 31.38 -31.07
N THR A 29 13.08 30.65 -30.48
CA THR A 29 14.46 30.47 -31.02
C THR A 29 15.19 29.32 -30.27
N GLN A 30 15.98 28.55 -31.01
CA GLN A 30 16.80 27.41 -30.57
C GLN A 30 17.99 27.83 -29.69
N GLY A 31 18.36 26.96 -28.75
CA GLY A 31 19.66 26.95 -28.08
C GLY A 31 19.80 25.66 -27.27
N GLN A 32 20.52 24.68 -27.82
CA GLN A 32 20.95 23.47 -27.11
C GLN A 32 22.09 23.85 -26.16
N GLU A 33 22.01 23.42 -24.90
CA GLU A 33 23.21 23.02 -24.15
C GLU A 33 22.85 22.06 -23.01
N ASN A 34 23.78 21.14 -22.78
CA ASN A 34 23.59 19.87 -22.11
C ASN A 34 23.57 19.98 -20.58
N ALA A 35 22.65 19.26 -19.94
CA ALA A 35 22.85 18.75 -18.58
C ALA A 35 22.00 17.48 -18.39
N ALA A 36 22.57 16.32 -18.74
CA ALA A 36 22.01 15.03 -18.38
C ALA A 36 22.07 14.89 -16.85
N LYS A 37 20.96 15.24 -16.18
CA LYS A 37 20.71 14.83 -14.80
C LYS A 37 20.38 13.34 -14.84
N THR A 38 21.28 12.54 -14.29
CA THR A 38 21.01 11.15 -13.94
C THR A 38 19.94 11.15 -12.84
N GLU A 39 18.68 11.03 -13.23
CA GLU A 39 17.59 10.71 -12.30
C GLU A 39 17.80 9.27 -11.83
N LYS A 40 18.16 9.12 -10.54
CA LYS A 40 17.94 7.85 -9.84
C LYS A 40 16.43 7.57 -9.88
N PRO A 41 15.99 6.36 -10.23
CA PRO A 41 14.59 6.04 -10.05
C PRO A 41 14.33 6.02 -8.54
N GLU A 42 13.50 6.96 -8.07
CA GLU A 42 12.81 6.82 -6.80
C GLU A 42 12.01 5.52 -6.88
N THR A 43 12.41 4.53 -6.09
CA THR A 43 11.64 3.31 -5.90
C THR A 43 10.39 3.68 -5.10
N GLU A 44 9.36 4.15 -5.80
CA GLU A 44 8.01 4.09 -5.28
C GLU A 44 7.73 2.63 -4.93
N ALA A 45 7.34 2.38 -3.67
CA ALA A 45 6.83 1.10 -3.25
C ALA A 45 5.51 0.83 -4.00
N VAL A 46 5.59 0.20 -5.16
CA VAL A 46 4.43 -0.27 -5.90
C VAL A 46 3.82 -1.45 -5.14
N SER A 47 2.87 -1.13 -4.24
CA SER A 47 1.99 -2.10 -3.57
C SER A 47 0.96 -2.73 -4.53
N GLY A 48 0.94 -2.30 -5.79
CA GLY A 48 0.13 -2.89 -6.84
C GLY A 48 0.79 -4.15 -7.38
N ALA A 49 -0.02 -5.19 -7.60
CA ALA A 49 0.37 -6.36 -8.39
C ALA A 49 0.78 -5.89 -9.80
N SER A 50 2.07 -5.65 -10.02
CA SER A 50 2.61 -4.96 -11.19
C SER A 50 2.58 -5.79 -12.47
N LYS A 51 2.09 -7.04 -12.42
CA LYS A 51 1.97 -7.93 -13.57
C LYS A 51 0.50 -8.23 -13.88
N ALA A 52 0.00 -7.63 -14.95
CA ALA A 52 -1.36 -7.82 -15.48
C ALA A 52 -1.53 -9.08 -16.37
N SER A 53 -0.53 -9.96 -16.43
CA SER A 53 -0.56 -11.15 -17.28
C SER A 53 -0.63 -12.41 -16.43
N TYR A 54 -1.74 -13.12 -16.55
CA TYR A 54 -1.98 -14.42 -15.91
C TYR A 54 -1.57 -15.55 -16.83
N THR A 55 -1.26 -16.71 -16.24
CA THR A 55 -1.00 -17.94 -17.00
C THR A 55 -2.31 -18.37 -17.68
N PRO A 56 -2.35 -18.50 -19.02
CA PRO A 56 -3.50 -19.05 -19.72
C PRO A 56 -3.88 -20.44 -19.22
N ILE A 57 -5.17 -20.79 -19.28
CA ILE A 57 -5.69 -22.07 -18.74
C ILE A 57 -5.04 -23.28 -19.43
N ASP A 58 -4.77 -23.18 -20.73
CA ASP A 58 -4.10 -24.20 -21.54
C ASP A 58 -2.60 -24.37 -21.22
N GLN A 59 -2.04 -23.48 -20.40
CA GLN A 59 -0.64 -23.55 -19.93
C GLN A 59 -0.52 -23.97 -18.47
N LEU A 60 -1.63 -24.34 -17.82
CA LEU A 60 -1.60 -24.90 -16.48
C LEU A 60 -0.91 -26.26 -16.49
N LYS A 61 -0.14 -26.54 -15.44
CA LYS A 61 0.46 -27.86 -15.22
C LYS A 61 -0.59 -28.79 -14.63
N ASP A 62 -0.45 -30.09 -14.89
CA ASP A 62 -1.32 -31.11 -14.28
C ASP A 62 -1.13 -31.23 -12.76
N LYS A 63 0.03 -30.78 -12.22
CA LYS A 63 0.41 -30.93 -10.82
C LYS A 63 1.19 -29.71 -10.29
N TYR A 64 0.91 -29.39 -9.03
CA TYR A 64 1.58 -28.38 -8.22
C TYR A 64 1.79 -28.94 -6.81
N ASP A 65 2.80 -28.45 -6.10
CA ASP A 65 3.05 -28.88 -4.71
C ASP A 65 2.04 -28.25 -3.75
N ILE A 66 1.62 -27.01 -4.04
CA ILE A 66 0.66 -26.23 -3.25
C ILE A 66 -0.28 -25.49 -4.18
N ILE A 67 -1.58 -25.54 -3.89
CA ILE A 67 -2.61 -24.73 -4.55
C ILE A 67 -3.10 -23.67 -3.57
N ILE A 68 -3.00 -22.41 -3.96
CA ILE A 68 -3.39 -21.23 -3.15
C ILE A 68 -4.61 -20.59 -3.79
N ILE A 69 -5.65 -20.34 -3.00
CA ILE A 69 -6.90 -19.73 -3.47
C ILE A 69 -6.98 -18.29 -2.96
N GLY A 70 -6.97 -17.34 -3.90
CA GLY A 70 -7.00 -15.90 -3.67
C GLY A 70 -5.61 -15.27 -3.77
N ALA A 71 -5.49 -14.25 -4.61
CA ALA A 71 -4.26 -13.47 -4.78
C ALA A 71 -4.29 -12.16 -3.96
N GLY A 72 -4.79 -12.22 -2.72
CA GLY A 72 -4.62 -11.15 -1.74
C GLY A 72 -3.27 -11.24 -1.02
N GLY A 73 -3.01 -10.35 -0.05
CA GLY A 73 -1.75 -10.33 0.70
C GLY A 73 -1.40 -11.69 1.31
N ALA A 74 -2.36 -12.35 1.96
CA ALA A 74 -2.13 -13.67 2.56
C ALA A 74 -1.73 -14.74 1.52
N GLY A 75 -2.43 -14.81 0.38
CA GLY A 75 -2.15 -15.79 -0.66
C GLY A 75 -0.82 -15.54 -1.37
N MET A 76 -0.48 -14.28 -1.63
CA MET A 76 0.82 -13.92 -2.19
C MET A 76 1.97 -14.22 -1.21
N THR A 77 1.82 -13.88 0.07
CA THR A 77 2.83 -14.21 1.10
C THR A 77 3.01 -15.72 1.24
N ALA A 78 1.92 -16.49 1.23
CA ALA A 78 1.99 -17.95 1.24
C ALA A 78 2.72 -18.51 0.01
N ALA A 79 2.50 -17.93 -1.17
CA ALA A 79 3.18 -18.35 -2.40
C ALA A 79 4.68 -18.04 -2.35
N LEU A 80 5.06 -16.86 -1.85
CA LEU A 80 6.46 -16.47 -1.69
C LEU A 80 7.17 -17.40 -0.70
N GLU A 81 6.56 -17.70 0.44
CA GLU A 81 7.09 -18.62 1.44
C GLU A 81 7.24 -20.05 0.88
N ALA A 82 6.24 -20.54 0.14
CA ALA A 82 6.32 -21.83 -0.54
C ALA A 82 7.46 -21.87 -1.56
N LYS A 83 7.63 -20.80 -2.36
CA LYS A 83 8.76 -20.66 -3.30
C LYS A 83 10.11 -20.66 -2.57
N ALA A 84 10.23 -19.95 -1.45
CA ALA A 84 11.45 -19.91 -0.65
C ALA A 84 11.85 -21.30 -0.11
N LYS A 85 10.85 -22.17 0.13
CA LYS A 85 11.05 -23.59 0.51
C LYS A 85 11.29 -24.53 -0.68
N GLY A 86 11.51 -24.00 -1.88
CA GLY A 86 11.80 -24.79 -3.08
C GLY A 86 10.58 -25.44 -3.74
N MET A 87 9.36 -25.12 -3.28
CA MET A 87 8.14 -25.70 -3.83
C MET A 87 7.70 -24.98 -5.12
N ASN A 88 6.76 -25.59 -5.84
CA ASN A 88 6.10 -25.04 -7.02
C ASN A 88 4.60 -24.77 -6.71
N PRO A 89 4.26 -23.62 -6.09
CA PRO A 89 2.89 -23.21 -5.83
C PRO A 89 2.21 -22.64 -7.08
N VAL A 90 0.88 -22.72 -7.12
CA VAL A 90 0.01 -21.98 -8.03
C VAL A 90 -0.99 -21.16 -7.23
N ILE A 91 -1.28 -19.93 -7.69
CA ILE A 91 -2.34 -19.08 -7.11
C ILE A 91 -3.49 -19.00 -8.11
N PHE A 92 -4.71 -19.26 -7.64
CA PHE A 92 -5.93 -19.00 -8.40
C PHE A 92 -6.64 -17.78 -7.82
N GLU A 93 -6.86 -16.78 -8.66
CA GLU A 93 -7.66 -15.60 -8.35
C GLU A 93 -8.88 -15.56 -9.27
N LYS A 94 -10.04 -15.28 -8.67
CA LYS A 94 -11.31 -15.20 -9.39
C LYS A 94 -11.45 -13.87 -10.13
N MET A 95 -10.91 -12.80 -9.56
CA MET A 95 -11.02 -11.45 -10.09
C MET A 95 -10.01 -11.22 -11.23
N PRO A 96 -10.33 -10.31 -12.19
CA PRO A 96 -9.37 -9.95 -13.24
C PRO A 96 -8.08 -9.29 -12.74
N ALA A 97 -8.07 -8.81 -11.48
CA ALA A 97 -6.94 -8.18 -10.84
C ALA A 97 -6.64 -8.87 -9.50
N ALA A 98 -5.35 -9.13 -9.25
CA ALA A 98 -4.88 -9.57 -7.95
C ALA A 98 -4.92 -8.42 -6.91
N GLY A 99 -4.81 -8.77 -5.63
CA GLY A 99 -4.71 -7.83 -4.51
C GLY A 99 -5.93 -7.80 -3.59
N GLY A 100 -7.13 -8.10 -4.09
CA GLY A 100 -8.36 -8.17 -3.28
C GLY A 100 -8.56 -6.94 -2.39
N ASN A 101 -8.95 -7.15 -1.12
CA ASN A 101 -9.07 -6.05 -0.15
C ASN A 101 -7.72 -5.51 0.33
N THR A 102 -6.63 -6.29 0.25
CA THR A 102 -5.28 -5.83 0.60
C THR A 102 -4.87 -4.61 -0.22
N MET A 103 -5.25 -4.58 -1.50
CA MET A 103 -4.98 -3.42 -2.39
C MET A 103 -5.72 -2.14 -1.97
N LYS A 104 -6.77 -2.24 -1.13
CA LYS A 104 -7.53 -1.08 -0.62
C LYS A 104 -7.05 -0.62 0.75
N SER A 105 -6.13 -1.34 1.38
CA SER A 105 -5.58 -0.99 2.69
C SER A 105 -4.63 0.21 2.57
N SER A 106 -4.85 1.25 3.37
CA SER A 106 -4.06 2.49 3.31
C SER A 106 -3.46 2.94 4.65
N SER A 107 -4.00 2.49 5.79
CA SER A 107 -3.64 3.05 7.10
C SER A 107 -2.31 2.54 7.65
N GLY A 108 -1.90 1.32 7.30
CA GLY A 108 -0.70 0.68 7.83
C GLY A 108 -0.94 -0.75 8.32
N MET A 109 0.12 -1.36 8.85
CA MET A 109 0.13 -2.69 9.45
C MET A 109 0.52 -2.57 10.92
N ASN A 110 -0.32 -3.06 11.82
CA ASN A 110 -0.03 -3.06 13.26
C ASN A 110 1.08 -4.05 13.58
N ALA A 111 2.09 -3.59 14.32
CA ALA A 111 3.14 -4.40 14.90
C ALA A 111 3.71 -3.67 16.12
N SER A 112 4.19 -4.42 17.10
CA SER A 112 4.88 -3.90 18.28
C SER A 112 6.33 -4.34 18.30
N GLN A 113 7.17 -3.59 19.00
CA GLN A 113 8.61 -3.85 19.14
C GLN A 113 9.36 -3.93 17.81
N THR A 114 8.92 -3.15 16.81
CA THR A 114 9.57 -3.10 15.50
C THR A 114 10.90 -2.34 15.54
N LYS A 115 11.80 -2.61 14.59
CA LYS A 115 13.04 -1.83 14.44
C LYS A 115 12.76 -0.34 14.17
N PHE A 116 11.71 -0.03 13.41
CA PHE A 116 11.32 1.34 13.09
C PHE A 116 10.82 2.11 14.31
N GLN A 117 10.00 1.48 15.17
CA GLN A 117 9.62 2.06 16.47
C GLN A 117 10.86 2.37 17.31
N LYS A 118 11.81 1.43 17.37
CA LYS A 118 13.07 1.63 18.11
C LYS A 118 13.92 2.78 17.55
N GLU A 119 14.04 2.90 16.24
CA GLU A 119 14.75 4.00 15.55
C GLU A 119 14.11 5.36 15.85
N GLN A 120 12.79 5.40 16.03
CA GLN A 120 12.02 6.59 16.40
C GLN A 120 11.95 6.83 17.91
N GLY A 121 12.59 5.98 18.73
CA GLY A 121 12.53 6.08 20.19
C GLY A 121 11.17 5.73 20.80
N ILE A 122 10.29 5.09 20.04
CA ILE A 122 8.97 4.62 20.48
C ILE A 122 9.16 3.32 21.27
N GLN A 123 8.71 3.31 22.52
CA GLN A 123 8.67 2.11 23.35
C GLN A 123 7.28 1.48 23.27
N ASP A 124 7.24 0.25 22.76
CA ASP A 124 6.02 -0.56 22.66
C ASP A 124 6.28 -1.97 23.22
N ASN A 125 5.22 -2.72 23.48
CA ASN A 125 5.30 -4.05 24.08
C ASN A 125 4.27 -5.03 23.50
N ASN A 126 4.73 -6.24 23.21
CA ASN A 126 3.91 -7.35 22.74
C ASN A 126 2.76 -7.71 23.70
N ASP A 127 2.91 -7.59 25.02
CA ASP A 127 1.79 -7.87 25.93
C ASP A 127 0.74 -6.76 25.90
N LEU A 128 1.18 -5.50 25.76
CA LEU A 128 0.26 -4.38 25.62
C LEU A 128 -0.54 -4.49 24.31
N PHE A 129 0.13 -4.83 23.20
CA PHE A 129 -0.54 -5.05 21.92
C PHE A 129 -1.53 -6.23 21.99
N PHE A 130 -1.18 -7.32 22.68
CA PHE A 130 -2.08 -8.44 22.93
C PHE A 130 -3.32 -8.02 23.72
N GLU A 131 -3.14 -7.34 24.85
CA GLU A 131 -4.24 -6.90 25.72
C GLU A 131 -5.19 -5.93 24.99
N GLN A 132 -4.63 -4.96 24.26
CA GLN A 132 -5.41 -4.01 23.48
C GLN A 132 -6.20 -4.70 22.36
N THR A 133 -5.58 -5.65 21.67
CA THR A 133 -6.25 -6.40 20.59
C THR A 133 -7.36 -7.29 21.16
N LEU A 134 -7.11 -7.99 22.26
CA LEU A 134 -8.11 -8.83 22.94
C LEU A 134 -9.28 -7.98 23.45
N LYS A 135 -8.99 -6.82 24.02
CA LYS A 135 -10.02 -5.87 24.47
C LYS A 135 -10.83 -5.34 23.29
N GLY A 136 -10.19 -4.96 22.20
CA GLY A 136 -10.84 -4.50 20.96
C GLY A 136 -11.70 -5.58 20.31
N GLY A 137 -11.29 -6.85 20.39
CA GLY A 137 -12.08 -8.00 19.98
C GLY A 137 -13.12 -8.47 20.99
N HIS A 138 -13.38 -7.70 22.04
CA HIS A 138 -14.34 -8.03 23.11
C HIS A 138 -14.11 -9.40 23.76
N GLY A 139 -12.85 -9.85 23.84
CA GLY A 139 -12.48 -11.13 24.42
C GLY A 139 -12.84 -12.35 23.57
N THR A 140 -13.27 -12.16 22.31
CA THR A 140 -13.70 -13.26 21.42
C THR A 140 -12.59 -13.86 20.57
N ASN A 141 -11.39 -13.29 20.63
CA ASN A 141 -10.23 -13.82 19.92
C ASN A 141 -9.85 -15.21 20.43
N ASP A 142 -9.41 -16.07 19.53
CA ASP A 142 -8.56 -17.20 19.91
C ASP A 142 -7.24 -16.64 20.48
N LYS A 143 -6.98 -16.93 21.75
CA LYS A 143 -5.86 -16.35 22.49
C LYS A 143 -4.51 -16.90 22.02
N GLU A 144 -4.44 -18.15 21.59
CA GLU A 144 -3.20 -18.75 21.10
C GLU A 144 -2.84 -18.13 19.75
N MET A 145 -3.82 -17.99 18.86
CA MET A 145 -3.63 -17.33 17.56
C MET A 145 -3.30 -15.85 17.73
N LEU A 146 -3.93 -15.16 18.68
CA LEU A 146 -3.62 -13.76 18.96
C LEU A 146 -2.19 -13.59 19.49
N ARG A 147 -1.75 -14.48 20.40
CA ARG A 147 -0.38 -14.46 20.92
C ARG A 147 0.63 -14.66 19.78
N TYR A 148 0.38 -15.65 18.93
CA TYR A 148 1.20 -15.89 17.74
C TYR A 148 1.25 -14.67 16.81
N PHE A 149 0.09 -14.05 16.52
CA PHE A 149 0.00 -12.86 15.68
C PHE A 149 0.86 -11.72 16.22
N VAL A 150 0.76 -11.42 17.52
CA VAL A 150 1.53 -10.32 18.12
C VAL A 150 3.03 -10.64 18.17
N ASP A 151 3.41 -11.85 18.57
CA ASP A 151 4.81 -12.24 18.72
C ASP A 151 5.59 -12.25 17.40
N ASN A 152 4.89 -12.50 16.29
CA ASN A 152 5.51 -12.52 14.97
C ASN A 152 5.36 -11.19 14.22
N SER A 153 4.66 -10.19 14.78
CA SER A 153 4.35 -8.94 14.07
C SER A 153 5.61 -8.15 13.65
N ALA A 154 6.60 -7.99 14.55
CA ALA A 154 7.87 -7.35 14.22
C ALA A 154 8.65 -8.09 13.12
N SER A 155 8.72 -9.42 13.21
CA SER A 155 9.42 -10.24 12.20
C SER A 155 8.78 -10.15 10.82
N ALA A 156 7.45 -9.98 10.75
CA ALA A 156 6.74 -9.75 9.50
C ALA A 156 7.10 -8.40 8.88
N ILE A 157 7.25 -7.34 9.70
CA ILE A 157 7.75 -6.03 9.25
C ILE A 157 9.18 -6.15 8.71
N ASP A 158 10.05 -6.87 9.41
CA ASP A 158 11.43 -7.10 8.97
C ASP A 158 11.50 -7.88 7.65
N TRP A 159 10.65 -8.89 7.50
CA TRP A 159 10.55 -9.65 6.27
C TRP A 159 10.08 -8.79 5.10
N LEU A 160 9.04 -7.98 5.28
CA LEU A 160 8.54 -7.04 4.27
C LEU A 160 9.64 -6.06 3.84
N ASP A 161 10.36 -5.47 4.79
CA ASP A 161 11.47 -4.56 4.49
C ASP A 161 12.60 -5.27 3.73
N SER A 162 12.89 -6.55 4.06
CA SER A 162 13.92 -7.34 3.37
C SER A 162 13.61 -7.61 1.89
N ILE A 163 12.33 -7.56 1.49
CA ILE A 163 11.88 -7.71 0.10
C ILE A 163 11.53 -6.37 -0.55
N GLY A 164 11.94 -5.24 0.06
CA GLY A 164 11.80 -3.89 -0.49
C GLY A 164 10.48 -3.20 -0.13
N ILE A 165 9.66 -3.77 0.75
CA ILE A 165 8.43 -3.15 1.27
C ILE A 165 8.76 -2.48 2.60
N ARG A 166 9.25 -1.25 2.52
CA ARG A 166 9.62 -0.47 3.70
C ARG A 166 8.39 0.18 4.33
N LEU A 167 8.14 -0.14 5.60
CA LEU A 167 6.99 0.35 6.37
C LEU A 167 7.42 1.37 7.44
N GLU A 168 8.26 2.33 7.04
CA GLU A 168 8.55 3.50 7.86
C GLU A 168 7.50 4.58 7.55
N GLN A 169 6.84 5.12 8.57
CA GLN A 169 6.15 6.41 8.42
C GLN A 169 7.07 7.50 9.00
N PRO A 170 7.44 8.52 8.21
CA PRO A 170 7.96 9.75 8.79
C PRO A 170 6.80 10.43 9.53
N TYR A 171 6.96 10.62 10.84
CA TYR A 171 6.12 11.51 11.63
C TYR A 171 6.56 12.96 11.46
#